data_AF-A0A356FFV3-F1
#
_entry.id   AF-A0A356FFV3-F1
#
_cell.length_a   1.000
_cell.length_b   1.000
_cell.length_c   1.000
_cell.angle_alpha   90.00
_cell.angle_beta   90.00
_cell.angle_gamma   90.00
#
_symmetry.space_group_name_H-M   'P 1'
#
loop_
_entity.id
_entity.type
_entity.pdbx_description
1 polymer ?
#
loop_
_entity_poly.entity_id
_entity_poly.type
_entity_poly.pdbx_seq_one_letter_code
_entity_poly.pdbx_strand_id
1 'polypeptide(L)' 'MLVDYRYSVSVQEILVGLRQEGSLENLLWLLEHPPTITLGTSGGSDHLLLRVEDLEADGVAVVQTPRGGDITCHE' A
#
# COMPACT_ATOMS: atom_id res chain seq x y z
N MET A 1 9.32 -3.81 -10.91
CA MET A 1 10.37 -3.51 -9.89
C MET A 1 9.74 -3.77 -8.55
N LEU A 2 10.32 -4.67 -7.76
CA LEU A 2 9.76 -5.08 -6.47
C LEU A 2 10.07 -4.02 -5.41
N VAL A 3 9.04 -3.44 -4.81
CA VAL A 3 9.15 -2.32 -3.86
C VAL A 3 8.29 -2.61 -2.63
N ASP A 4 8.83 -2.42 -1.43
CA ASP A 4 8.04 -2.49 -0.20
C ASP A 4 6.86 -1.51 -0.23
N TYR A 5 5.69 -1.95 0.21
CA TYR A 5 4.47 -1.16 0.12
C TYR A 5 4.56 0.14 0.94
N ARG A 6 5.07 0.07 2.18
CA ARG A 6 5.17 1.24 3.07
C ARG A 6 6.15 2.27 2.51
N TYR A 7 7.27 1.82 1.98
CA TYR A 7 8.22 2.68 1.28
C TYR A 7 7.59 3.32 0.03
N SER A 8 6.82 2.56 -0.76
CA SER A 8 6.16 3.13 -1.94
C SER A 8 5.17 4.24 -1.57
N VAL A 9 4.44 4.10 -0.46
CA VAL A 9 3.50 5.12 0.02
C VAL A 9 4.25 6.40 0.44
N SER A 10 5.37 6.28 1.17
CA SER A 10 6.13 7.47 1.57
C SER A 10 6.72 8.23 0.37
N VAL A 11 7.13 7.51 -0.67
CA VAL A 11 7.55 8.13 -1.93
C VAL A 11 6.35 8.77 -2.65
N GLN A 12 5.18 8.12 -2.68
CA GLN A 12 3.97 8.71 -3.25
C GLN A 12 3.57 10.02 -2.55
N GLU A 13 3.68 10.10 -1.23
CA GLU A 13 3.39 11.34 -0.47
C GLU A 13 4.31 12.49 -0.90
N ILE A 14 5.60 12.22 -1.09
CA ILE A 14 6.57 13.20 -1.61
C ILE A 14 6.18 13.64 -3.03
N LEU A 15 5.88 12.69 -3.92
CA LEU A 15 5.51 12.96 -5.31
C LEU A 15 4.22 13.77 -5.41
N VAL A 16 3.23 13.48 -4.55
CA VAL A 16 1.98 14.26 -4.46
C VAL A 16 2.29 15.70 -4.05
N GLY A 17 3.15 15.92 -3.05
CA GLY A 17 3.59 17.26 -2.64
C GLY A 17 4.23 18.03 -3.81
N LEU A 18 5.20 17.41 -4.48
CA LEU A 18 5.86 18.02 -5.65
C LEU A 18 4.87 18.33 -6.79
N ARG A 19 3.86 17.46 -7.00
CA ARG A 19 2.82 17.66 -8.01
C ARG A 19 1.89 18.82 -7.66
N GLN A 20 1.56 19.01 -6.38
CA GLN A 20 0.74 20.10 -5.88
C GLN A 20 1.47 21.45 -5.98
N GLU A 21 2.79 21.45 -5.78
CA GLU A 21 3.65 22.63 -5.94
C GLU A 21 3.88 23.02 -7.42
N GLY A 22 3.52 22.15 -8.36
CA GLY A 22 3.79 22.34 -9.79
C GLY A 22 5.23 22.01 -10.20
N SER A 23 6.00 21.41 -9.30
CA SER A 23 7.40 21.00 -9.50
C SER A 23 7.54 19.65 -10.21
N LEU A 24 6.43 18.93 -10.40
CA LEU A 24 6.38 17.62 -11.06
C LEU A 24 5.27 17.62 -12.12
N GLU A 25 5.60 17.16 -13.33
CA GLU A 25 4.61 16.90 -14.38
C GLU A 25 3.76 15.66 -14.05
N ASN A 26 2.84 15.29 -14.94
CA ASN A 26 2.04 14.08 -14.74
C ASN A 26 2.95 12.84 -14.75
N LEU A 27 2.80 12.01 -13.71
CA LEU A 27 3.60 10.82 -13.51
C LEU A 27 2.67 9.61 -13.38
N LEU A 28 2.99 8.55 -14.12
CA LEU A 28 2.46 7.22 -13.89
C LEU A 28 3.58 6.34 -13.35
N TRP A 29 3.45 5.90 -12.10
CA TRP A 29 4.46 5.05 -11.46
C TRP A 29 4.03 3.59 -11.53
N LEU A 30 4.74 2.78 -12.31
CA LEU A 30 4.53 1.34 -12.43
C LEU A 30 5.53 0.59 -11.54
N LEU A 31 5.03 -0.28 -10.67
CA LEU A 31 5.82 -1.07 -9.74
C LEU A 31 5.07 -2.37 -9.36
N GLU A 32 5.75 -3.23 -8.63
CA GLU A 32 5.20 -4.45 -8.04
C GLU A 32 5.54 -4.47 -6.55
N HIS A 33 4.75 -5.18 -5.75
CA HIS A 33 4.97 -5.32 -4.31
C HIS A 33 5.26 -6.77 -3.96
N PRO A 34 6.09 -7.05 -2.94
CA PRO A 34 6.03 -8.34 -2.26
C PRO A 34 4.59 -8.61 -1.79
N PRO A 35 4.18 -9.87 -1.58
CA PRO A 35 2.85 -10.21 -1.11
C PRO A 35 2.38 -9.31 0.03
N THR A 36 1.40 -8.47 -0.25
CA THR A 36 0.94 -7.43 0.68
C THR A 36 -0.57 -7.34 0.68
N ILE A 37 -1.17 -7.44 1.85
CA ILE A 37 -2.56 -7.10 2.11
C ILE A 37 -2.61 -5.68 2.65
N THR A 38 -3.49 -4.86 2.07
CA THR A 38 -3.69 -3.48 2.51
C THR A 38 -5.10 -3.30 3.02
N LEU A 39 -5.24 -2.59 4.14
CA LEU A 39 -6.51 -2.23 4.75
C LEU A 39 -6.74 -0.74 4.51
N GLY A 40 -7.81 -0.40 3.81
CA GLY A 40 -8.17 0.98 3.52
C GLY A 40 -8.94 1.64 4.66
N THR A 41 -9.32 2.89 4.44
CA THR A 41 -10.04 3.71 5.45
C THR A 41 -11.44 3.20 5.80
N SER A 42 -12.02 2.31 4.99
CA SER A 42 -13.31 1.66 5.31
C SER A 42 -13.15 0.41 6.19
N GLY A 43 -11.92 0.07 6.61
CA GLY A 43 -11.62 -1.08 7.46
C GLY A 43 -11.20 -2.31 6.66
N GLY A 44 -11.68 -3.49 7.08
CA GLY A 44 -11.41 -4.76 6.42
C GLY A 44 -10.62 -5.78 7.22
N SER A 45 -10.25 -5.46 8.47
CA SER A 45 -9.60 -6.43 9.36
C SER A 45 -10.43 -7.70 9.55
N ASP A 46 -11.76 -7.55 9.59
CA ASP A 46 -12.69 -8.66 9.79
C ASP A 46 -12.84 -9.55 8.53
N HIS A 47 -12.31 -9.09 7.39
CA HIS A 47 -12.23 -9.87 6.15
C HIS A 47 -10.96 -10.71 6.07
N LEU A 48 -10.04 -10.57 7.03
CA LEU A 48 -8.88 -11.45 7.13
C LEU A 48 -9.34 -12.84 7.58
N LEU A 49 -9.02 -13.85 6.78
CA LEU A 49 -9.30 -15.26 7.10
C LEU A 49 -8.29 -15.86 8.09
N LEU A 50 -7.10 -15.26 8.17
CA LEU A 50 -6.00 -15.63 9.04
C LEU A 50 -5.66 -14.45 9.95
N ARG A 51 -5.06 -14.71 11.10
CA ARG A 51 -4.58 -13.63 11.96
C ARG A 51 -3.40 -12.94 11.30
N VAL A 52 -3.20 -11.65 11.62
CA VAL A 52 -2.09 -10.86 11.06
C VAL A 52 -0.75 -11.53 11.32
N GLU A 53 -0.58 -12.11 12.51
CA GLU A 53 0.67 -12.77 12.90
C GLU A 53 0.96 -14.03 12.06
N ASP A 54 -0.09 -14.76 11.67
CA ASP A 54 0.05 -15.95 10.82
C ASP A 54 0.43 -15.54 9.39
N LEU A 55 -0.19 -14.48 8.87
CA LEU A 55 0.13 -13.91 7.55
C LEU A 55 1.56 -13.38 7.48
N GLU A 56 2.00 -12.66 8.51
CA GLU A 56 3.36 -12.11 8.58
C GLU A 56 4.41 -13.22 8.71
N ALA A 57 4.09 -14.32 9.42
CA ALA A 57 4.96 -15.50 9.49
C ALA A 57 5.14 -16.18 8.12
N ASP A 58 4.11 -16.12 7.27
CA ASP A 58 4.14 -16.61 5.88
C ASP A 58 4.72 -15.58 4.88
N GLY A 59 5.20 -14.42 5.37
CA GLY A 59 5.84 -13.39 4.56
C GLY A 59 4.88 -12.45 3.84
N VAL A 60 3.59 -12.43 4.23
CA VAL A 60 2.60 -11.50 3.70
C VAL A 60 2.50 -10.27 4.62
N ALA A 61 2.87 -9.10 4.11
CA ALA A 61 2.76 -7.88 4.88
C ALA A 61 1.29 -7.43 5.01
N VAL A 62 0.85 -7.03 6.20
CA VAL A 62 -0.46 -6.39 6.41
C VAL A 62 -0.27 -4.91 6.73
N VAL A 63 -0.87 -4.01 5.92
CA VAL A 63 -0.62 -2.56 5.98
C VAL A 63 -1.91 -1.75 6.02
N GLN A 64 -2.08 -0.94 7.07
CA GLN A 64 -3.09 0.13 7.09
C GLN A 64 -2.65 1.28 6.18
N THR A 65 -3.55 1.78 5.33
CA THR A 65 -3.22 2.80 4.31
C THR A 65 -4.36 3.82 4.18
N PRO A 66 -4.06 5.10 3.89
CA PRO A 66 -5.09 6.14 3.80
C PRO A 66 -5.96 6.06 2.55
N ARG A 67 -5.79 5.05 1.69
CA ARG A 67 -6.65 4.90 0.50
C ARG A 67 -8.11 4.67 0.90
N GLY A 68 -9.01 5.09 0.01
CA GLY A 68 -10.42 4.70 0.09
C GLY A 68 -10.61 3.20 -0.06
N GLY A 69 -11.78 2.73 0.36
CA GLY A 69 -12.18 1.34 0.24
C GLY A 69 -11.74 0.46 1.41
N ASP A 70 -11.99 -0.82 1.23
CA ASP A 70 -11.86 -1.89 2.21
C ASP A 70 -10.47 -2.57 2.08
N ILE A 71 -10.37 -3.88 2.20
CA ILE A 71 -9.17 -4.70 2.00
C ILE A 71 -8.85 -4.96 0.51
N THR A 72 -7.56 -5.07 0.16
CA THR A 72 -7.10 -5.65 -1.13
C THR A 72 -5.71 -6.26 -0.99
N CYS A 73 -5.36 -7.20 -1.89
CA CYS A 73 -4.01 -7.75 -2.03
C CYS A 73 -3.25 -7.11 -3.21
N HIS A 74 -1.93 -7.16 -3.12
CA HIS A 74 -0.96 -6.82 -4.17
C HIS A 74 0.08 -7.93 -4.25
N GLU A 75 0.38 -8.39 -5.46
CA GLU A 75 1.32 -9.46 -5.80
C GLU A 75 2.00 -9.18 -7.15
#